data_AF-A0A6C0BVQ3-F1
#
_entry.id   AF-A0A6C0BVQ3-F1
#
_cell.length_a   1.000
_cell.length_b   1.000
_cell.length_c   1.000
_cell.angle_alpha   90.00
_cell.angle_beta   90.00
_cell.angle_gamma   90.00
#
_symmetry.space_group_name_H-M   'P 1'
#
loop_
_entity.id
_entity.type
_entity.pdbx_description
1 polymer ?
#
loop_
_entity_poly.entity_id
_entity_poly.type
_entity_poly.pdbx_seq_one_letter_code
_entity_poly.pdbx_strand_id
1 'polypeptide(L)' 'MDEEQSIKMDYIKFRKIMFISNAIEQGWTIKKERDAYIFTKKHEGKKEIYLENYLKKFLSENMKAEL' A
#
# COMPACT_ATOMS: atom_id res chain seq x y z
N MET A 1 5.26 24.38 11.05
CA MET A 1 4.03 23.63 10.70
C MET A 1 4.18 22.86 9.39
N ASP A 2 4.98 23.35 8.42
CA ASP A 2 5.18 22.68 7.13
C ASP A 2 6.05 21.41 7.20
N GLU A 3 7.07 21.39 8.07
CA GLU A 3 7.97 20.23 8.22
C GLU A 3 7.24 18.97 8.75
N GLU A 4 6.33 19.15 9.71
CA GLU A 4 5.57 18.04 10.29
C GLU A 4 4.63 17.38 9.26
N GLN A 5 4.04 18.17 8.36
CA GLN A 5 3.25 17.63 7.24
C GLN A 5 4.12 16.87 6.23
N SER A 6 5.33 17.35 5.95
CA SER A 6 6.28 16.65 5.06
C SER A 6 6.67 15.29 5.64
N ILE A 7 7.06 15.25 6.92
CA ILE A 7 7.45 14.00 7.62
C ILE A 7 6.31 12.99 7.59
N LYS A 8 5.07 13.43 7.88
CA LYS A 8 3.89 12.57 7.84
C LYS A 8 3.60 12.05 6.43
N MET A 9 3.78 12.88 5.40
CA MET A 9 3.60 12.47 4.00
C MET A 9 4.62 11.40 3.59
N ASP A 10 5.89 11.58 3.97
CA ASP A 10 6.95 10.64 3.64
C ASP A 10 6.78 9.32 4.37
N TYR A 11 6.27 9.36 5.60
CA TYR A 11 5.91 8.15 6.34
C TYR A 11 4.80 7.33 5.67
N ILE A 12 3.74 7.99 5.16
CA ILE A 12 2.67 7.30 4.43
C ILE A 12 3.20 6.67 3.13
N LYS A 13 4.08 7.38 2.41
CA LYS A 13 4.73 6.84 1.20
C LYS A 13 5.57 5.61 1.54
N PHE A 14 6.36 5.67 2.60
CA PHE A 14 7.21 4.56 3.04
C PHE A 14 6.38 3.31 3.38
N ARG A 15 5.30 3.45 4.15
CA ARG A 15 4.40 2.34 4.47
C ARG A 15 3.77 1.70 3.24
N LYS A 16 3.37 2.53 2.27
CA LYS A 16 2.82 2.03 1.01
C LYS A 16 3.85 1.21 0.23
N ILE A 17 5.11 1.65 0.19
CA ILE A 17 6.21 0.90 -0.42
C ILE A 17 6.42 -0.42 0.31
N MET A 18 6.45 -0.41 1.65
CA MET A 18 6.60 -1.63 2.46
C MET A 18 5.47 -2.64 2.20
N PHE A 19 4.22 -2.19 2.16
CA PHE A 19 3.06 -3.04 1.84
C PHE A 19 3.19 -3.69 0.46
N ILE A 20 3.54 -2.90 -0.56
CA ILE A 20 3.73 -3.38 -1.93
C ILE A 20 4.88 -4.37 -1.99
N SER A 21 6.00 -4.05 -1.32
CA SER A 21 7.18 -4.93 -1.25
C SER A 21 6.84 -6.28 -0.65
N ASN A 22 6.15 -6.31 0.49
CA ASN A 22 5.75 -7.55 1.15
C ASN A 22 4.86 -8.43 0.27
N ALA A 23 3.94 -7.81 -0.48
CA ALA A 23 3.09 -8.55 -1.40
C ALA A 23 3.88 -9.12 -2.59
N ILE A 24 4.87 -8.38 -3.13
CA ILE A 24 5.76 -8.89 -4.17
C ILE A 24 6.55 -10.10 -3.69
N GLU A 25 7.14 -10.04 -2.48
CA GLU A 25 7.86 -11.17 -1.87
C GLU A 25 6.97 -12.40 -1.66
N GLN A 26 5.67 -12.20 -1.43
CA GLN A 26 4.69 -13.28 -1.33
C GLN A 26 4.16 -13.77 -2.69
N GLY A 27 4.72 -13.31 -3.80
CA GLY A 27 4.38 -13.76 -5.15
C GLY A 27 3.15 -13.07 -5.75
N TRP A 28 2.74 -11.90 -5.25
CA TRP A 28 1.72 -11.08 -5.88
C TRP A 28 2.30 -10.27 -7.04
N THR A 29 1.56 -10.20 -8.15
CA THR A 29 1.74 -9.20 -9.20
C THR A 29 0.88 -7.99 -8.88
N ILE A 30 1.47 -6.79 -8.95
CA ILE A 30 0.78 -5.55 -8.61
C ILE A 30 0.78 -4.64 -9.85
N LYS A 31 -0.41 -4.18 -10.25
CA LYS A 31 -0.60 -3.23 -11.35
C LYS A 31 -1.28 -1.97 -10.84
N LYS A 32 -0.68 -0.80 -11.06
CA LYS A 32 -1.36 0.48 -10.84
C LYS A 32 -2.20 0.81 -12.08
N GLU A 33 -3.49 1.05 -11.87
CA GLU A 33 -4.40 1.53 -12.92
C GLU A 33 -5.21 2.71 -12.40
N ARG A 34 -5.02 3.89 -13.00
CA ARG A 34 -5.69 5.14 -12.57
C ARG A 34 -5.55 5.33 -11.06
N ASP A 35 -6.68 5.26 -10.34
CA ASP A 35 -6.80 5.47 -8.91
C ASP A 35 -6.89 4.16 -8.12
N ALA A 36 -6.35 3.06 -8.66
CA ALA A 36 -6.39 1.76 -8.03
C ALA A 36 -5.08 0.98 -8.19
N TYR A 37 -4.86 0.06 -7.25
CA TYR A 37 -3.85 -0.99 -7.32
C TYR A 37 -4.53 -2.35 -7.42
N ILE A 38 -4.18 -3.11 -8.44
CA ILE A 38 -4.70 -4.44 -8.71
C ILE A 38 -3.62 -5.45 -8.31
N PHE A 39 -3.90 -6.22 -7.28
CA PHE A 39 -3.05 -7.30 -6.78
C PHE A 39 -3.59 -8.60 -7.36
N THR A 40 -2.73 -9.39 -8.01
CA THR A 40 -3.09 -10.69 -8.58
C THR A 40 -2.06 -11.74 -8.16
N LYS A 41 -2.51 -12.87 -7.61
CA LYS A 41 -1.66 -14.01 -7.26
C LYS A 41 -2.07 -15.21 -8.09
N LYS A 42 -1.44 -15.33 -9.28
CA LYS A 42 -1.88 -16.25 -10.35
C LYS A 42 -1.94 -17.71 -9.90
N HIS A 43 -0.96 -18.15 -9.11
CA HIS A 43 -0.89 -19.54 -8.63
C HIS A 43 -1.93 -19.87 -7.55
N GLU A 44 -2.56 -18.87 -6.94
CA GLU A 44 -3.67 -19.05 -5.98
C GLU A 44 -5.03 -18.61 -6.54
N GLY A 45 -5.09 -18.12 -7.79
CA GLY A 45 -6.31 -17.59 -8.39
C GLY A 45 -6.88 -16.34 -7.69
N LYS A 46 -6.10 -15.65 -6.85
CA LYS A 46 -6.56 -14.49 -6.09
C LYS A 46 -6.41 -13.18 -6.86
N LYS A 47 -7.38 -12.28 -6.67
CA LYS A 47 -7.36 -10.92 -7.19
C LYS A 47 -7.97 -9.96 -6.17
N GLU A 48 -7.25 -8.91 -5.84
CA GLU A 48 -7.70 -7.84 -4.93
C GLU A 48 -7.52 -6.48 -5.60
N ILE A 49 -8.45 -5.56 -5.36
CA ILE A 49 -8.43 -4.21 -5.94
C ILE A 49 -8.51 -3.21 -4.80
N TYR A 50 -7.49 -2.36 -4.70
CA TYR A 50 -7.39 -1.33 -3.69
C TYR A 50 -7.45 0.04 -4.35
N LEU A 51 -8.52 0.79 -4.11
CA LEU A 51 -8.56 2.21 -4.51
C LEU A 51 -7.47 2.98 -3.75
N GLU A 52 -6.79 3.90 -4.41
CA GLU A 52 -5.62 4.59 -3.86
C GLU A 52 -5.97 5.43 -2.63
N ASN A 53 -7.14 6.06 -2.62
CA ASN A 53 -7.68 6.78 -1.47
C ASN A 53 -8.00 5.83 -0.29
N TYR A 54 -8.62 4.69 -0.58
CA TYR A 54 -8.94 3.67 0.41
C TYR A 54 -7.69 3.02 0.97
N LEU A 55 -6.71 2.68 0.12
CA LEU A 55 -5.42 2.12 0.52
C LEU A 55 -4.68 3.10 1.43
N LYS A 56 -4.66 4.40 1.09
CA LYS A 56 -4.04 5.43 1.93
C LYS A 56 -4.71 5.50 3.31
N LYS A 57 -6.05 5.49 3.35
CA LYS A 57 -6.84 5.48 4.59
C LYS A 57 -6.56 4.21 5.41
N PHE A 58 -6.66 3.04 4.77
CA PHE A 58 -6.40 1.74 5.38
C PHE A 58 -4.99 1.67 5.99
N LEU A 59 -3.95 2.10 5.26
CA LEU A 59 -2.57 2.14 5.75
C LEU A 59 -2.38 3.13 6.91
N SER A 60 -3.13 4.23 6.92
CA SER A 60 -3.10 5.19 8.04
C SER A 60 -3.81 4.67 9.29
N GLU A 61 -4.84 3.83 9.13
CA GLU A 61 -5.68 3.32 10.21
C GLU A 61 -5.19 1.98 10.79
N ASN A 62 -4.62 1.09 9.95
CA ASN A 62 -4.39 -0.32 10.31
C ASN A 62 -2.92 -0.72 10.46
N MET A 63 -1.98 0.05 9.92
CA MET A 63 -0.55 -0.20 10.21
C MET A 63 -0.14 0.64 11.42
N LYS A 64 -0.54 0.34 12.66
CA LYS A 64 0.25 0.87 13.78
C LYS A 64 1.57 0.10 13.75
N ALA A 65 2.70 0.81 13.72
CA ALA A 65 4.00 0.15 13.76
C ALA A 65 4.08 -0.63 15.07
N GLU A 66 4.05 -1.96 15.01
CA GLU A 66 4.66 -2.75 16.07
C GLU A 66 6.17 -2.64 15.84
N LEU A 67 6.76 -1.66 16.52
CA LEU A 67 8.17 -1.61 16.85
C LEU A 67 8.29 -1.93 18.34
#